data_AF-A0A399RAP2-F1
#
_entry.id   AF-A0A399RAP2-F1
#
_cell.length_a   1.000
_cell.length_b   1.000
_cell.length_c   1.000
_cell.angle_alpha   90.00
_cell.angle_beta   90.00
_cell.angle_gamma   90.00
#
_symmetry.space_group_name_H-M   'P 1'
#
loop_
_entity.id
_entity.type
_entity.pdbx_description
1 polymer ?
#
loop_
_entity_poly.entity_id
_entity_poly.type
_entity_poly.pdbx_seq_one_letter_code
_entity_poly.pdbx_strand_id
1 'polypeptide(L)'
;MTRTSLIALAIAGLLAGGLYLMKGRPLLAEQPYAEREAEIAKRDAADLNPSEMLARLQMAARQQPDAPEPQYFIGVLLRSQGRSDEALRAFQSALRRDDTHVPSLVALADIIMIRDGGIVTEPAAQLYDRAWRLDPSQHRAGLLSALPAYEAGDIEAAEAHWQEVREDMEPGDPLFAMLDVFKSQIDEARDAPAEPGE
;
A
#
# COMPACT_ATOMS: atom_id res chain seq x y z
N MET A 1 3.45 -61.34 12.14
CA MET A 1 2.47 -60.47 12.83
C MET A 1 1.31 -61.35 13.29
N THR A 2 1.06 -61.50 14.59
CA THR A 2 0.03 -62.43 15.09
C THR A 2 -1.35 -61.76 15.06
N ARG A 3 -2.41 -62.57 14.96
CA ARG A 3 -3.81 -62.11 14.93
C ARG A 3 -4.15 -61.20 16.11
N THR A 4 -3.52 -61.43 17.25
CA THR A 4 -3.63 -60.62 18.48
C THR A 4 -3.02 -59.23 18.33
N SER A 5 -1.88 -59.08 17.63
CA SER A 5 -1.28 -57.77 17.37
C SER A 5 -2.14 -56.90 16.43
N LEU A 6 -2.83 -57.51 15.47
CA LEU A 6 -3.75 -56.79 14.57
C LEU A 6 -5.00 -56.28 15.31
N ILE A 7 -5.54 -57.09 16.23
CA ILE A 7 -6.69 -56.71 17.06
C ILE A 7 -6.30 -55.58 18.03
N ALA A 8 -5.14 -55.66 18.67
CA ALA A 8 -4.66 -54.61 19.57
C ALA A 8 -4.47 -53.27 18.83
N LEU A 9 -3.94 -53.30 17.60
CA LEU A 9 -3.77 -52.10 16.77
C LEU A 9 -5.11 -51.47 16.38
N ALA A 10 -6.09 -52.30 15.99
CA ALA A 10 -7.42 -51.84 15.64
C ALA A 10 -8.14 -51.18 16.84
N ILE A 11 -8.01 -51.78 18.03
CA ILE A 11 -8.57 -51.23 19.27
C ILE A 11 -7.88 -49.91 19.63
N ALA A 12 -6.55 -49.83 19.52
CA ALA A 12 -5.83 -48.58 19.77
C ALA A 12 -6.23 -47.47 18.81
N GLY A 13 -6.43 -47.77 17.53
CA GLY A 13 -6.93 -46.82 16.52
C GLY A 13 -8.34 -46.33 16.81
N LEU A 14 -9.25 -47.23 17.19
CA LEU A 14 -10.62 -46.88 17.57
C LEU A 14 -10.67 -46.04 18.86
N LEU A 15 -9.84 -46.37 19.86
CA LEU A 15 -9.73 -45.58 21.09
C LEU A 15 -9.14 -44.20 20.83
N ALA A 16 -8.09 -44.10 20.01
CA ALA A 16 -7.49 -42.83 19.62
C ALA A 16 -8.47 -41.96 18.82
N GLY A 17 -9.16 -42.54 17.84
CA GLY A 17 -10.20 -41.86 17.07
C GLY A 17 -11.39 -41.43 17.94
N GLY A 18 -11.84 -42.29 18.85
CA GLY A 18 -12.89 -41.97 19.82
C GLY A 18 -12.48 -40.83 20.76
N LEU A 19 -11.27 -40.88 21.33
CA LEU A 19 -10.72 -39.81 22.17
C LEU A 19 -10.57 -38.50 21.38
N TYR A 20 -10.14 -38.57 20.12
CA TYR A 20 -10.02 -37.41 19.22
C TYR A 20 -11.38 -36.77 18.93
N LEU A 21 -12.41 -37.56 18.66
CA LEU A 21 -13.76 -37.02 18.44
C LEU A 21 -14.37 -36.46 19.74
N MET A 22 -14.11 -37.09 20.88
CA MET A 22 -14.66 -36.69 22.18
C MET A 22 -13.98 -35.43 22.74
N LYS A 23 -12.64 -35.32 22.62
CA LYS A 23 -11.87 -34.15 23.09
C LYS A 23 -11.70 -33.06 22.02
N GLY A 24 -11.52 -33.43 20.76
CA GLY A 24 -11.18 -32.51 19.69
C GLY A 24 -12.37 -31.78 19.07
N ARG A 25 -13.60 -32.31 19.21
CA ARG A 25 -14.85 -31.79 18.59
C ARG A 25 -14.62 -31.18 17.18
N PRO A 26 -13.97 -31.90 16.24
CA PRO A 26 -13.47 -31.36 14.97
C PRO A 26 -14.57 -30.95 13.97
N LEU A 27 -15.85 -31.18 14.29
CA LEU A 27 -17.01 -30.88 13.45
C LEU A 27 -17.75 -29.61 13.88
N LEU A 28 -17.32 -28.92 14.95
CA LEU A 28 -17.80 -27.57 15.26
C LEU A 28 -17.11 -26.58 14.31
N ALA A 29 -17.87 -25.62 13.77
CA ALA A 29 -17.27 -24.44 13.11
C ALA A 29 -16.26 -23.81 14.08
N GLU A 30 -15.16 -23.22 13.58
CA GLU A 30 -14.03 -22.71 14.36
C GLU A 30 -14.41 -21.63 15.40
N GLN A 31 -15.13 -22.00 16.47
CA GLN A 31 -15.61 -21.07 17.48
C GLN A 31 -14.48 -20.35 18.22
N PRO A 32 -13.35 -21.00 18.58
CA PRO A 32 -12.23 -20.30 19.20
C PRO A 32 -11.56 -19.27 18.29
N TYR A 33 -11.71 -19.38 16.96
CA TYR A 33 -11.15 -18.43 16.01
C TYR A 33 -12.14 -17.28 15.75
N ALA A 34 -13.42 -17.58 15.51
CA ALA A 34 -14.47 -16.58 15.34
C ALA A 34 -14.66 -15.70 16.60
N GLU A 35 -14.57 -16.27 17.80
CA GLU A 35 -14.61 -15.51 19.05
C GLU A 35 -13.39 -14.59 19.19
N ARG A 36 -12.19 -15.07 18.85
CA ARG A 36 -10.97 -14.24 18.84
C ARG A 36 -11.06 -13.09 17.84
N GLU A 37 -11.56 -13.37 16.65
CA GLU A 37 -11.85 -12.35 15.63
C GLU A 37 -12.84 -11.29 16.14
N ALA A 38 -13.92 -11.72 16.79
CA ALA A 38 -14.92 -10.81 17.37
C ALA A 38 -14.34 -9.94 18.50
N GLU A 39 -13.46 -10.49 19.33
CA GLU A 39 -12.77 -9.72 20.38
C GLU A 39 -11.75 -8.72 19.80
N ILE A 40 -10.98 -9.12 18.79
CA ILE A 40 -10.05 -8.21 18.08
C ILE A 40 -10.83 -7.06 17.40
N ALA A 41 -12.00 -7.35 16.81
CA ALA A 41 -12.81 -6.36 16.12
C ALA A 41 -13.37 -5.28 17.06
N LYS A 42 -13.62 -5.61 18.34
CA LYS A 42 -14.15 -4.69 19.35
C LYS A 42 -13.07 -3.82 20.01
N ARG A 43 -11.81 -4.25 20.02
CA ARG A 43 -10.71 -3.51 20.64
C ARG A 43 -10.38 -2.25 19.85
N ASP A 44 -9.83 -1.26 20.53
CA ASP A 44 -9.37 -0.04 19.87
C ASP A 44 -8.18 -0.34 18.95
N ALA A 45 -8.19 0.28 17.77
CA ALA A 45 -7.17 0.08 16.75
C ALA A 45 -5.75 0.40 17.25
N ALA A 46 -5.63 1.36 18.18
CA ALA A 46 -4.38 1.77 18.78
C ALA A 46 -3.75 0.68 19.68
N ASP A 47 -4.56 -0.23 20.22
CA ASP A 47 -4.10 -1.28 21.13
C ASP A 47 -3.76 -2.60 20.42
N LEU A 48 -4.00 -2.67 19.11
CA LEU A 48 -3.75 -3.87 18.33
C LEU A 48 -2.28 -3.95 17.95
N ASN A 49 -1.67 -5.10 18.23
CA ASN A 49 -0.37 -5.39 17.63
C ASN A 49 -0.52 -5.61 16.11
N PRO A 50 0.57 -5.59 15.33
CA PRO A 50 0.47 -5.69 13.87
C PRO A 50 -0.23 -6.96 13.36
N SER A 51 -0.12 -8.09 14.06
CA SER A 51 -0.80 -9.32 13.64
C SER A 51 -2.31 -9.27 13.89
N GLU A 52 -2.73 -8.69 15.01
CA GLU A 52 -4.14 -8.46 15.32
C GLU A 52 -4.77 -7.43 14.38
N MET A 53 -4.04 -6.36 14.06
CA MET A 53 -4.48 -5.37 13.07
C MET A 53 -4.67 -6.02 11.69
N LEU A 54 -3.72 -6.85 11.25
CA LEU A 54 -3.85 -7.58 9.99
C LEU A 54 -5.09 -8.48 9.97
N ALA A 55 -5.35 -9.22 11.05
CA ALA A 55 -6.54 -10.05 11.18
C ALA A 55 -7.83 -9.21 11.09
N ARG A 56 -7.89 -8.07 11.79
CA ARG A 56 -9.03 -7.13 11.72
C ARG A 56 -9.26 -6.61 10.30
N LEU A 57 -8.21 -6.22 9.60
CA LEU A 57 -8.32 -5.75 8.22
C LEU A 57 -8.74 -6.87 7.25
N GLN A 58 -8.29 -8.11 7.47
CA GLN A 58 -8.75 -9.28 6.70
C GLN A 58 -10.23 -9.60 6.95
N MET A 59 -10.73 -9.40 8.18
CA MET A 59 -12.16 -9.48 8.46
C MET A 59 -12.92 -8.37 7.73
N ALA A 60 -12.44 -7.13 7.77
CA ALA A 60 -13.04 -6.01 7.05
C ALA A 60 -13.10 -6.27 5.54
N ALA A 61 -12.02 -6.81 4.95
CA ALA A 61 -11.96 -7.21 3.55
C ALA A 61 -12.95 -8.35 3.20
N ARG A 62 -13.33 -9.21 4.14
CA ARG A 62 -14.37 -10.24 3.93
C ARG A 62 -15.77 -9.67 4.04
N GLN A 63 -15.98 -8.68 4.90
CA GLN A 63 -17.28 -8.02 5.07
C GLN A 63 -17.59 -7.03 3.94
N GLN A 64 -16.56 -6.38 3.41
CA GLN A 64 -16.65 -5.40 2.32
C GLN A 64 -15.68 -5.82 1.20
N PRO A 65 -16.02 -6.85 0.41
CA PRO A 65 -15.12 -7.41 -0.59
C PRO A 65 -14.75 -6.43 -1.70
N ASP A 66 -15.63 -5.45 -1.97
CA ASP A 66 -15.48 -4.45 -3.04
C ASP A 66 -14.91 -3.12 -2.53
N ALA A 67 -14.71 -2.95 -1.22
CA ALA A 67 -14.16 -1.72 -0.65
C ALA A 67 -12.61 -1.70 -0.80
N PRO A 68 -12.00 -0.62 -1.31
CA PRO A 68 -10.55 -0.51 -1.46
C PRO A 68 -9.82 -0.36 -0.11
N GLU A 69 -10.45 0.23 0.90
CA GLU A 69 -9.83 0.67 2.16
C GLU A 69 -9.18 -0.47 2.95
N PRO A 70 -9.81 -1.66 3.14
CA PRO A 70 -9.16 -2.76 3.84
C PRO A 70 -7.84 -3.17 3.18
N GLN A 71 -7.79 -3.23 1.84
CA GLN A 71 -6.58 -3.59 1.11
C GLN A 71 -5.53 -2.48 1.18
N TYR A 72 -5.95 -1.22 1.12
CA TYR A 72 -5.08 -0.08 1.33
C TYR A 72 -4.42 -0.12 2.72
N PHE A 73 -5.19 -0.27 3.80
CA PHE A 73 -4.63 -0.32 5.14
C PHE A 73 -3.78 -1.58 5.39
N ILE A 74 -4.09 -2.71 4.75
CA ILE A 74 -3.19 -3.88 4.75
C ILE A 74 -1.84 -3.50 4.13
N GLY A 75 -1.86 -2.78 3.00
CA GLY A 75 -0.64 -2.29 2.36
C GLY A 75 0.17 -1.35 3.25
N VAL A 76 -0.49 -0.40 3.93
CA VAL A 76 0.15 0.53 4.88
C VAL A 76 0.83 -0.25 6.01
N LEU A 77 0.14 -1.22 6.61
CA LEU A 77 0.67 -2.06 7.68
C LEU A 77 1.86 -2.91 7.22
N LEU A 78 1.79 -3.49 6.03
CA LEU A 78 2.88 -4.30 5.46
C LEU A 78 4.10 -3.43 5.15
N ARG A 79 3.89 -2.22 4.64
CA ARG A 79 4.97 -1.25 4.38
C ARG A 79 5.67 -0.86 5.68
N SER A 80 4.93 -0.60 6.77
CA SER A 80 5.53 -0.25 8.06
C SER A 80 6.34 -1.40 8.68
N GLN A 81 6.10 -2.64 8.24
CA GLN A 81 6.88 -3.83 8.60
C GLN A 81 8.08 -4.10 7.66
N GLY A 82 8.33 -3.23 6.68
CA GLY A 82 9.37 -3.43 5.66
C GLY A 82 9.03 -4.47 4.60
N ARG A 83 7.77 -4.95 4.55
CA ARG A 83 7.31 -5.99 3.61
C ARG A 83 6.82 -5.36 2.30
N SER A 84 7.72 -4.65 1.62
CA SER A 84 7.39 -3.81 0.45
C SER A 84 6.74 -4.57 -0.71
N ASP A 85 7.07 -5.86 -0.93
CA ASP A 85 6.44 -6.73 -1.94
C ASP A 85 5.00 -7.06 -1.66
N GLU A 86 4.66 -7.27 -0.40
CA GLU A 86 3.30 -7.57 -0.01
C GLU A 86 2.46 -6.30 0.02
N ALA A 87 3.05 -5.18 0.46
CA ALA A 87 2.40 -3.88 0.42
C ALA A 87 2.03 -3.46 -1.00
N LEU A 88 2.94 -3.63 -1.97
CA LEU A 88 2.68 -3.36 -3.39
C LEU A 88 1.46 -4.15 -3.89
N ARG A 89 1.41 -5.46 -3.60
CA ARG A 89 0.28 -6.31 -4.00
C ARG A 89 -1.03 -5.88 -3.35
N ALA A 90 -0.98 -5.43 -2.09
CA ALA A 90 -2.15 -4.94 -1.37
C ALA A 90 -2.69 -3.62 -1.96
N PHE A 91 -1.82 -2.66 -2.28
CA PHE A 91 -2.23 -1.43 -2.97
C PHE A 91 -2.79 -1.68 -4.36
N GLN A 92 -2.17 -2.57 -5.14
CA GLN A 92 -2.75 -3.02 -6.41
C GLN A 92 -4.11 -3.71 -6.23
N SER A 93 -4.30 -4.44 -5.13
CA SER A 93 -5.58 -5.05 -4.77
C SER A 93 -6.65 -4.02 -4.45
N ALA A 94 -6.29 -2.93 -3.77
CA ALA A 94 -7.18 -1.79 -3.56
C ALA A 94 -7.58 -1.14 -4.90
N LEU A 95 -6.60 -0.90 -5.79
CA LEU A 95 -6.85 -0.29 -7.11
C LEU A 95 -7.63 -1.17 -8.08
N ARG A 96 -7.65 -2.49 -7.88
CA ARG A 96 -8.55 -3.39 -8.64
C ARG A 96 -10.02 -3.26 -8.22
N ARG A 97 -10.28 -2.74 -7.02
CA ARG A 97 -11.64 -2.55 -6.47
C ARG A 97 -12.16 -1.16 -6.78
N ASP A 98 -11.31 -0.17 -6.60
CA ASP A 98 -11.55 1.21 -7.00
C ASP A 98 -10.25 1.76 -7.59
N ASP A 99 -10.25 1.91 -8.91
CA ASP A 99 -9.08 2.40 -9.64
C ASP A 99 -8.87 3.91 -9.46
N THR A 100 -9.83 4.63 -8.89
CA THR A 100 -9.76 6.05 -8.54
C THR A 100 -9.41 6.30 -7.06
N HIS A 101 -9.12 5.25 -6.28
CA HIS A 101 -8.79 5.39 -4.86
C HIS A 101 -7.43 6.10 -4.66
N VAL A 102 -7.49 7.43 -4.52
CA VAL A 102 -6.35 8.36 -4.42
C VAL A 102 -5.28 7.90 -3.41
N PRO A 103 -5.61 7.51 -2.16
CA PRO A 103 -4.60 7.05 -1.21
C PRO A 103 -3.79 5.84 -1.70
N SER A 104 -4.41 4.93 -2.46
CA SER A 104 -3.72 3.76 -3.02
C SER A 104 -2.89 4.08 -4.24
N LEU A 105 -3.28 5.06 -5.06
CA LEU A 105 -2.46 5.56 -6.16
C LEU A 105 -1.14 6.15 -5.62
N VAL A 106 -1.24 7.04 -4.63
CA VAL A 106 -0.08 7.67 -3.97
C VAL A 106 0.80 6.61 -3.30
N ALA A 107 0.21 5.71 -2.52
CA ALA A 107 0.98 4.71 -1.78
C ALA A 107 1.66 3.67 -2.69
N LEU A 108 1.05 3.35 -3.84
CA LEU A 108 1.68 2.50 -4.85
C LEU A 108 2.86 3.23 -5.52
N ALA A 109 2.68 4.51 -5.87
CA ALA A 109 3.73 5.34 -6.44
C ALA A 109 4.93 5.49 -5.48
N ASP A 110 4.67 5.76 -4.20
CA ASP A 110 5.71 5.84 -3.16
C ASP A 110 6.50 4.53 -3.06
N ILE A 111 5.83 3.36 -3.13
CA ILE A 111 6.54 2.07 -3.09
C ILE A 111 7.39 1.85 -4.34
N ILE A 112 6.91 2.22 -5.53
CA ILE A 112 7.68 2.09 -6.76
C ILE A 112 8.93 2.98 -6.68
N MET A 113 8.76 4.25 -6.29
CA MET A 113 9.86 5.19 -6.08
C MET A 113 10.90 4.64 -5.09
N ILE A 114 10.47 4.07 -3.96
CA ILE A 114 11.39 3.49 -2.96
C ILE A 114 12.19 2.30 -3.55
N ARG A 115 11.56 1.45 -4.36
CA ARG A 115 12.25 0.32 -5.02
C ARG A 115 13.27 0.78 -6.05
N ASP A 116 12.95 1.88 -6.73
CA ASP A 116 13.81 2.50 -7.75
C ASP A 116 14.87 3.42 -7.12
N GLY A 117 15.22 3.19 -5.84
CA GLY A 117 16.31 3.92 -5.18
C GLY A 117 15.96 5.35 -4.77
N GLY A 118 14.67 5.68 -4.67
CA GLY A 118 14.18 7.02 -4.37
C GLY A 118 13.95 7.89 -5.60
N ILE A 119 14.12 7.34 -6.80
CA ILE A 119 13.91 8.04 -8.07
C ILE A 119 12.43 7.92 -8.45
N VAL A 120 11.82 9.02 -8.86
CA VAL A 120 10.48 8.97 -9.46
C VAL A 120 10.64 8.60 -10.93
N THR A 121 10.37 7.34 -11.24
CA THR A 121 10.33 6.84 -12.62
C THR A 121 8.97 7.12 -13.27
N GLU A 122 8.91 7.03 -14.60
CA GLU A 122 7.68 7.25 -15.38
C GLU A 122 6.45 6.49 -14.84
N PRO A 123 6.54 5.19 -14.45
CA PRO A 123 5.39 4.50 -13.86
C PRO A 123 4.91 5.08 -12.52
N ALA A 124 5.82 5.59 -11.68
CA ALA A 124 5.45 6.23 -10.42
C ALA A 124 4.84 7.62 -10.66
N ALA A 125 5.43 8.39 -11.58
CA ALA A 125 4.92 9.70 -11.97
C ALA A 125 3.49 9.64 -12.51
N GLN A 126 3.16 8.67 -13.36
CA GLN A 126 1.81 8.49 -13.88
C GLN A 126 0.77 8.22 -12.77
N LEU A 127 1.15 7.48 -11.73
CA LEU A 127 0.28 7.24 -10.58
C LEU A 127 0.09 8.49 -9.73
N TYR A 128 1.17 9.27 -9.51
CA TYR A 128 1.09 10.55 -8.81
C TYR A 128 0.23 11.56 -9.57
N ASP A 129 0.44 11.69 -10.88
CA ASP A 129 -0.34 12.55 -11.76
C ASP A 129 -1.83 12.20 -11.70
N ARG A 130 -2.16 10.91 -11.82
CA ARG A 130 -3.55 10.44 -11.69
C ARG A 130 -4.13 10.76 -10.32
N ALA A 131 -3.35 10.61 -9.24
CA ALA A 131 -3.81 10.93 -7.89
C ALA A 131 -4.12 12.43 -7.74
N TRP A 132 -3.26 13.31 -8.25
CA TRP A 132 -3.45 14.75 -8.21
C TRP A 132 -4.62 15.21 -9.10
N ARG A 133 -4.79 14.66 -10.31
CA ARG A 133 -5.96 14.98 -11.15
C ARG A 133 -7.29 14.57 -10.53
N LEU A 134 -7.30 13.51 -9.70
CA LEU A 134 -8.49 13.07 -8.98
C LEU A 134 -8.76 13.89 -7.72
N ASP A 135 -7.69 14.36 -7.07
CA ASP A 135 -7.74 15.20 -5.87
C ASP A 135 -6.63 16.26 -5.94
N PRO A 136 -6.95 17.49 -6.41
CA PRO A 136 -5.97 18.56 -6.55
C PRO A 136 -5.30 18.99 -5.24
N SER A 137 -5.84 18.62 -4.07
CA SER A 137 -5.18 18.86 -2.78
C SER A 137 -3.93 17.98 -2.57
N GLN A 138 -3.72 16.98 -3.42
CA GLN A 138 -2.53 16.15 -3.44
C GLN A 138 -1.35 16.84 -4.12
N HIS A 139 -1.02 18.07 -3.70
CA HIS A 139 0.00 18.91 -4.35
C HIS A 139 1.36 18.22 -4.43
N ARG A 140 1.78 17.48 -3.40
CA ARG A 140 3.01 16.66 -3.45
C ARG A 140 2.99 15.67 -4.61
N ALA A 141 1.85 15.02 -4.88
CA ALA A 141 1.76 14.09 -5.99
C ALA A 141 1.93 14.82 -7.32
N GLY A 142 1.23 15.94 -7.53
CA GLY A 142 1.40 16.78 -8.72
C GLY A 142 2.84 17.29 -8.92
N LEU A 143 3.55 17.64 -7.85
CA LEU A 143 4.97 18.02 -7.96
C LEU A 143 5.85 16.85 -8.41
N LEU A 144 5.63 15.67 -7.82
CA LEU A 144 6.43 14.48 -8.12
C LEU A 144 6.18 13.94 -9.53
N SER A 145 4.98 14.14 -10.10
CA SER A 145 4.69 13.66 -11.45
C SER A 145 5.49 14.35 -12.56
N ALA A 146 5.96 15.57 -12.36
CA ALA A 146 6.81 16.27 -13.34
C ALA A 146 8.31 15.91 -13.24
N LEU A 147 8.75 15.20 -12.19
CA LEU A 147 10.17 14.92 -12.00
C LEU A 147 10.83 14.15 -13.15
N PRO A 148 10.21 13.11 -13.77
CA PRO A 148 10.84 12.45 -14.92
C PRO A 148 11.11 13.38 -16.10
N ALA A 149 10.21 14.33 -16.38
CA ALA A 149 10.39 15.30 -17.46
C ALA A 149 11.55 16.26 -17.16
N TYR A 150 11.62 16.74 -15.91
CA TYR A 150 12.72 17.58 -15.43
C TYR A 150 14.08 16.87 -15.54
N GLU A 151 14.18 15.62 -15.06
CA GLU A 151 15.40 14.81 -15.11
C GLU A 151 15.81 14.44 -16.55
N ALA A 152 14.83 14.33 -17.46
CA ALA A 152 15.09 14.11 -18.88
C ALA A 152 15.55 15.39 -19.63
N GLY A 153 15.56 16.54 -18.97
CA GLY A 153 15.89 17.84 -19.56
C GLY A 153 14.74 18.48 -20.34
N ASP A 154 13.53 17.92 -20.28
CA ASP A 154 12.32 18.55 -20.82
C ASP A 154 11.78 19.58 -19.81
N ILE A 155 12.57 20.64 -19.65
CA ILE A 155 12.34 21.70 -18.66
C ILE A 155 11.04 22.45 -18.94
N GLU A 156 10.68 22.62 -20.21
CA GLU A 156 9.45 23.30 -20.61
C GLU A 156 8.22 22.51 -20.16
N ALA A 157 8.20 21.19 -20.36
CA ALA A 157 7.10 20.34 -19.90
C ALA A 157 7.00 20.32 -18.37
N ALA A 158 8.13 20.22 -17.66
CA ALA A 158 8.15 20.23 -16.20
C ALA A 158 7.66 21.57 -15.62
N GLU A 159 8.15 22.70 -16.15
CA GLU A 159 7.72 24.04 -15.71
C GLU A 159 6.22 24.24 -15.95
N ALA A 160 5.70 23.88 -17.13
CA ALA A 160 4.29 24.00 -17.44
C ALA A 160 3.41 23.19 -16.46
N HIS A 161 3.79 21.95 -16.15
CA HIS A 161 3.04 21.12 -15.21
C HIS A 161 3.10 21.67 -13.78
N TRP A 162 4.26 22.12 -13.33
CA TRP A 162 4.41 22.73 -12.02
C TRP A 162 3.63 24.04 -11.86
N GLN A 163 3.46 24.82 -12.93
CA GLN A 163 2.54 25.97 -12.89
C GLN A 163 1.08 25.53 -12.75
N GLU A 164 0.66 24.47 -13.44
CA GLU A 164 -0.69 23.90 -13.29
C GLU A 164 -0.94 23.47 -11.83
N VAL A 165 0.01 22.73 -11.24
CA VAL A 165 -0.04 22.34 -9.82
C VAL A 165 -0.12 23.56 -8.91
N ARG A 166 0.63 24.62 -9.23
CA ARG A 166 0.64 25.88 -8.45
C ARG A 166 -0.71 26.58 -8.44
N GLU A 167 -1.47 26.52 -9.53
CA GLU A 167 -2.80 27.14 -9.63
C GLU A 167 -3.82 26.49 -8.69
N ASP A 168 -3.65 25.20 -8.38
CA ASP A 168 -4.50 24.43 -7.46
C ASP A 168 -4.08 24.54 -5.99
N MET A 169 -3.03 25.31 -5.66
CA MET A 169 -2.50 25.44 -4.30
C MET A 169 -3.15 26.55 -3.50
N GLU A 170 -3.47 26.24 -2.24
CA GLU A 170 -3.97 27.21 -1.28
C GLU A 170 -2.87 28.18 -0.84
N PRO A 171 -3.13 29.51 -0.78
CA PRO A 171 -2.14 30.49 -0.35
C PRO A 171 -1.49 30.12 0.99
N GLY A 172 -0.17 29.94 0.97
CA GLY A 172 0.61 29.56 2.16
C GLY A 172 0.92 28.06 2.28
N ASP A 173 0.58 27.24 1.27
CA ASP A 173 1.08 25.87 1.19
C ASP A 173 2.63 25.83 1.28
N PRO A 174 3.23 25.04 2.19
CA PRO A 174 4.69 24.95 2.33
C PRO A 174 5.42 24.55 1.04
N LEU A 175 4.75 23.85 0.12
CA LEU A 175 5.31 23.38 -1.14
C LEU A 175 5.48 24.52 -2.17
N PHE A 176 4.92 25.72 -1.96
CA PHE A 176 5.26 26.90 -2.77
C PHE A 176 6.76 27.18 -2.77
N ALA A 177 7.43 27.02 -1.62
CA ALA A 177 8.87 27.23 -1.54
C ALA A 177 9.65 26.23 -2.40
N MET A 178 9.14 25.00 -2.55
CA MET A 178 9.76 23.99 -3.42
C MET A 178 9.61 24.36 -4.90
N LEU A 179 8.43 24.83 -5.30
CA LEU A 179 8.18 25.35 -6.66
C LEU A 179 9.06 26.57 -6.98
N ASP A 180 9.25 27.47 -6.03
CA ASP A 180 10.11 28.64 -6.20
C ASP A 180 11.59 28.22 -6.37
N VAL A 181 12.03 27.18 -5.65
CA VAL A 181 13.38 26.58 -5.84
C VAL A 181 13.51 25.98 -7.24
N PHE A 182 12.55 25.17 -7.68
CA PHE A 182 12.57 24.60 -9.04
C PHE A 182 12.62 25.70 -10.10
N LYS A 183 11.82 26.75 -9.92
CA LYS A 183 11.82 27.91 -10.82
C LYS A 183 13.20 28.59 -10.87
N SER A 184 13.82 28.85 -9.71
CA SER A 184 15.15 29.46 -9.65
C SER A 184 16.20 28.63 -10.39
N GLN A 185 16.19 27.30 -10.19
CA GLN A 185 17.13 26.40 -10.87
C GLN A 185 16.94 26.41 -12.39
N ILE A 186 15.69 26.45 -12.85
CA ILE A 186 15.35 26.55 -14.27
C ILE A 186 15.84 27.87 -14.86
N ASP A 187 15.56 28.99 -14.19
CA ASP A 187 15.95 30.31 -14.66
C ASP A 187 17.49 30.45 -14.69
N GLU A 188 18.20 29.92 -13.67
CA GLU A 188 19.67 29.84 -13.64
C GLU A 188 20.26 29.00 -14.79
N ALA A 189 19.67 27.83 -15.07
CA ALA A 189 20.12 26.97 -16.17
C ALA A 189 19.87 27.61 -17.54
N ARG A 190 18.79 28.38 -17.69
CA ARG A 190 18.44 29.11 -18.92
C ARG A 190 19.39 30.28 -19.19
N ASP A 191 19.80 30.99 -18.13
CA ASP A 191 20.67 32.16 -18.23
C ASP A 191 22.17 31.80 -18.21
N ALA A 192 22.53 30.53 -17.95
CA ALA A 192 23.90 30.06 -17.99
C ALA A 192 24.50 30.25 -19.40
N PRO A 193 25.66 30.91 -19.54
CA PRO A 193 26.31 31.05 -20.83
C PRO A 193 26.64 29.65 -21.38
N ALA A 194 26.29 29.40 -22.64
CA ALA A 194 26.62 28.15 -23.31
C ALA A 194 28.12 27.87 -23.14
N GLU A 195 28.48 26.73 -22.53
CA GLU A 195 29.89 26.39 -22.37
C GLU A 195 30.57 26.40 -23.74
N PRO A 196 31.71 27.09 -23.89
CA PRO A 196 32.46 27.05 -25.14
C PRO A 196 32.91 25.61 -25.36
N GLY A 197 32.30 24.93 -26.33
CA GLY A 197 32.57 23.53 -26.64
C GLY A 197 34.06 23.28 -26.86
N GLU A 198 34.58 22.24 -26.20
CA GLU A 198 35.93 21.70 -26.40
C GLU A 198 36.11 21.06 -27.79
#